data_AF-A0A222NYR7-F1
#
_entry.id   AF-A0A222NYR7-F1
#
_cell.length_a   1.000
_cell.length_b   1.000
_cell.length_c   1.000
_cell.angle_alpha   90.00
_cell.angle_beta   90.00
_cell.angle_gamma   90.00
#
_symmetry.space_group_name_H-M   'P 1'
#
loop_
_entity.id
_entity.type
_entity.pdbx_description
1 polymer ?
#
loop_
_entity_poly.entity_id
_entity_poly.type
_entity_poly.pdbx_seq_one_letter_code
_entity_poly.pdbx_strand_id
1 'polypeptide(L)'
;MIKFAKQFPNREIVSTLSRQLAWSHFVIICSIDDDLKRDFYAEMCRVQRWSVRALQKQVNGMLYERTALSKKPDEVIRSQLDKLKNNDE
;
A
#
# COMPACT_ATOMS: atom_id res chain seq x y z
N MET A 1 12.60 14.80 -5.27
CA MET A 1 13.47 14.58 -4.09
C MET A 1 12.87 15.10 -2.78
N ILE A 2 12.07 16.18 -2.78
CA ILE A 2 11.47 16.73 -1.55
C ILE A 2 10.51 15.75 -0.86
N LYS A 3 9.64 15.04 -1.62
CA LYS A 3 8.72 14.04 -1.06
C LYS A 3 9.46 12.89 -0.35
N PHE A 4 10.48 12.31 -0.98
CA PHE A 4 11.28 11.23 -0.40
C PHE A 4 11.90 11.61 0.95
N ALA A 5 12.56 12.77 1.04
CA ALA A 5 13.19 13.21 2.29
C ALA A 5 12.18 13.47 3.41
N LYS A 6 10.96 13.89 3.06
CA LYS A 6 9.86 14.06 4.01
C LYS A 6 9.30 12.72 4.49
N GLN A 7 9.18 11.75 3.60
CA GLN A 7 8.54 10.46 3.85
C GLN A 7 9.50 9.42 4.46
N PHE A 8 10.81 9.58 4.25
CA PHE A 8 11.86 8.74 4.83
C PHE A 8 12.91 9.61 5.55
N PRO A 9 12.57 10.21 6.71
CA PRO A 9 13.49 11.10 7.43
C PRO A 9 14.62 10.34 8.12
N ASN A 10 14.42 9.06 8.45
CA ASN A 10 15.43 8.24 9.12
C ASN A 10 16.42 7.63 8.11
N ARG A 11 17.66 8.11 8.14
CA ARG A 11 18.74 7.66 7.26
C ARG A 11 19.11 6.18 7.43
N GLU A 12 18.99 5.61 8.62
CA GLU A 12 19.33 4.20 8.86
C GLU A 12 18.36 3.26 8.15
N ILE A 13 17.07 3.64 8.16
CA ILE A 13 16.01 2.91 7.45
C ILE A 13 16.25 2.99 5.94
N VAL A 14 16.59 4.17 5.42
CA VAL A 14 16.90 4.36 4.00
C VAL A 14 18.11 3.54 3.55
N SER A 15 19.19 3.52 4.34
CA SER A 15 20.41 2.73 4.03
C SER A 15 20.16 1.22 4.00
N THR A 16 19.21 0.75 4.82
CA THR A 16 18.83 -0.66 4.87
C THR A 16 17.93 -1.04 3.69
N LEU A 17 16.93 -0.20 3.38
CA LEU A 17 16.01 -0.43 2.26
C LEU A 17 16.67 -0.23 0.90
N SER A 18 17.62 0.69 0.75
CA SER A 18 18.30 0.94 -0.54
C SER A 18 19.15 -0.25 -1.01
N ARG A 19 19.59 -1.10 -0.08
CA ARG A 19 20.25 -2.39 -0.40
C ARG A 19 19.28 -3.45 -0.92
N GLN A 20 17.99 -3.28 -0.70
CA GLN A 20 16.95 -4.27 -1.02
C GLN A 20 16.01 -3.81 -2.14
N LEU A 21 15.87 -2.49 -2.33
CA LEU A 21 14.94 -1.88 -3.26
C LEU A 21 15.67 -0.95 -4.21
N ALA A 22 15.30 -1.02 -5.50
CA ALA A 22 15.78 -0.08 -6.49
C ALA A 22 15.11 1.28 -6.33
N TRP A 23 15.71 2.34 -6.89
CA TRP A 23 15.14 3.70 -6.82
C TRP A 23 13.69 3.78 -7.32
N SER A 24 13.34 2.99 -8.33
CA SER A 24 11.97 2.93 -8.87
C SER A 24 10.93 2.45 -7.86
N HIS A 25 11.29 1.60 -6.89
CA HIS A 25 10.38 1.25 -5.79
C HIS A 25 10.05 2.48 -4.95
N PHE A 26 11.06 3.27 -4.59
CA PHE A 26 10.87 4.47 -3.80
C PHE A 26 10.02 5.51 -4.52
N VAL A 27 10.16 5.65 -5.85
CA VAL A 27 9.29 6.55 -6.63
C VAL A 27 7.82 6.15 -6.50
N ILE A 28 7.50 4.85 -6.62
CA ILE A 28 6.13 4.35 -6.46
C ILE A 28 5.65 4.56 -5.01
N ILE A 29 6.44 4.18 -4.02
CA ILE A 29 6.06 4.27 -2.60
C ILE A 29 5.87 5.74 -2.19
N CYS A 30 6.74 6.66 -2.62
CA CYS A 30 6.62 8.09 -2.34
C CYS A 30 5.42 8.76 -3.02
N SER A 31 4.89 8.15 -4.09
CA SER A 31 3.69 8.65 -4.76
C SER A 31 2.40 8.35 -3.99
N ILE A 32 2.47 7.46 -2.98
CA ILE A 32 1.33 7.13 -2.12
C ILE A 32 1.21 8.19 -1.03
N ASP A 33 0.10 8.93 -1.03
CA ASP A 33 -0.12 10.03 -0.09
C ASP A 33 -0.50 9.54 1.32
N ASP A 34 -1.23 8.42 1.43
CA ASP A 34 -1.60 7.80 2.71
C ASP A 34 -0.38 7.11 3.36
N ASP A 35 -0.03 7.54 4.57
CA ASP A 35 1.15 7.06 5.29
C ASP A 35 1.03 5.57 5.68
N LEU A 36 -0.14 5.11 6.12
CA LEU A 36 -0.33 3.72 6.53
C LEU A 36 -0.28 2.77 5.33
N LYS A 37 -0.87 3.19 4.20
CA LYS A 37 -0.77 2.47 2.93
C LYS A 37 0.67 2.41 2.44
N ARG A 38 1.41 3.51 2.59
CA ARG A 38 2.83 3.58 2.20
C ARG A 38 3.67 2.59 2.97
N ASP A 39 3.53 2.58 4.30
CA ASP A 39 4.26 1.67 5.19
C ASP A 39 3.92 0.21 4.90
N PHE A 40 2.65 -0.09 4.64
CA PHE A 40 2.22 -1.43 4.24
C PHE A 40 2.94 -1.92 2.98
N TYR A 41 2.95 -1.13 1.91
CA TYR A 41 3.60 -1.53 0.67
C TYR A 41 5.12 -1.61 0.81
N ALA A 42 5.74 -0.73 1.61
CA ALA A 42 7.17 -0.77 1.90
C ALA A 42 7.57 -2.07 2.63
N GLU A 43 6.85 -2.44 3.68
CA GLU A 43 7.08 -3.70 4.42
C GLU A 43 6.81 -4.93 3.56
N MET A 44 5.73 -4.92 2.77
CA MET A 44 5.44 -6.03 1.87
C MET A 44 6.51 -6.20 0.80
N CYS A 45 7.06 -5.11 0.26
CA CYS A 45 8.22 -5.16 -0.63
C CYS A 45 9.44 -5.83 0.03
N ARG A 46 9.70 -5.53 1.31
CA ARG A 46 10.80 -6.11 2.10
C ARG A 46 10.59 -7.60 2.34
N VAL A 47 9.40 -8.00 2.79
CA VAL A 47 9.07 -9.39 3.18
C VAL A 47 8.95 -10.29 1.96
N GLN A 48 8.19 -9.86 0.95
CA GLN A 48 7.88 -10.67 -0.24
C GLN A 48 8.90 -10.50 -1.37
N ARG A 49 9.92 -9.65 -1.17
CA ARG A 49 10.97 -9.35 -2.16
C ARG A 49 10.41 -8.99 -3.54
N TRP A 50 9.37 -8.14 -3.55
CA TRP A 50 8.72 -7.76 -4.81
C TRP A 50 9.67 -6.97 -5.70
N SER A 51 9.72 -7.37 -6.98
CA SER A 51 10.27 -6.50 -8.03
C SER A 51 9.42 -5.24 -8.18
N VAL A 52 9.97 -4.21 -8.85
CA VAL A 52 9.23 -2.96 -9.16
C VAL A 52 7.90 -3.26 -9.85
N ARG A 53 7.90 -4.22 -10.78
CA ARG A 53 6.70 -4.63 -11.52
C ARG A 53 5.69 -5.32 -10.62
N ALA A 54 6.14 -6.15 -9.69
CA ALA A 54 5.26 -6.80 -8.72
C ALA A 54 4.64 -5.77 -7.77
N LEU A 55 5.42 -4.82 -7.25
CA LEU A 55 4.91 -3.72 -6.44
C LEU A 55 3.83 -2.93 -7.20
N GLN A 56 4.11 -2.51 -8.43
CA GLN A 56 3.14 -1.78 -9.25
C GLN A 56 1.84 -2.57 -9.44
N LYS A 57 1.94 -3.88 -9.70
CA LYS A 57 0.77 -4.76 -9.85
C LYS A 57 -0.06 -4.82 -8.57
N GLN A 58 0.59 -4.92 -7.40
CA GLN A 58 -0.10 -4.99 -6.11
C GLN A 58 -0.77 -3.66 -5.73
N VAL A 59 -0.08 -2.54 -5.99
CA VAL A 59 -0.65 -1.19 -5.80
C VAL A 59 -1.87 -0.99 -6.70
N ASN A 60 -1.75 -1.31 -7.99
CA ASN A 60 -2.87 -1.21 -8.94
C ASN A 60 -4.02 -2.18 -8.60
N GLY A 61 -3.69 -3.33 -8.01
CA GLY A 61 -4.64 -4.34 -7.56
C GLY A 61 -5.27 -4.04 -6.19
N MET A 62 -5.02 -2.86 -5.61
CA MET A 62 -5.58 -2.40 -4.35
C MET A 62 -5.38 -3.43 -3.21
N LEU A 63 -4.20 -4.03 -3.12
CA LEU A 63 -3.92 -5.09 -2.15
C LEU A 63 -4.16 -4.61 -0.70
N TYR A 64 -3.73 -3.38 -0.39
CA TYR A 64 -3.92 -2.79 0.93
C TYR A 64 -5.40 -2.75 1.32
N GLU A 65 -6.24 -2.23 0.44
CA GLU A 65 -7.69 -2.12 0.62
C GLU A 65 -8.31 -3.49 0.78
N ARG A 66 -7.94 -4.45 -0.07
CA ARG A 66 -8.42 -5.84 0.02
C ARG A 66 -8.01 -6.52 1.31
N THR A 67 -6.81 -6.22 1.82
CA THR A 67 -6.33 -6.75 3.10
C THR A 67 -7.11 -6.13 4.26
N ALA A 68 -7.42 -4.84 4.21
CA ALA A 68 -8.25 -4.17 5.20
C ALA A 68 -9.70 -4.70 5.18
N LEU A 69 -10.27 -4.90 3.99
CA LEU A 69 -11.60 -5.51 3.80
C LEU A 69 -11.65 -6.95 4.32
N SER A 70 -10.59 -7.73 4.07
CA SER A 70 -10.50 -9.12 4.56
C SER A 70 -10.43 -9.23 6.09
N LYS A 71 -10.06 -8.16 6.81
CA LYS A 71 -10.11 -8.15 8.28
C LYS A 71 -11.51 -7.86 8.83
N LYS A 72 -12.41 -7.29 8.00
CA LYS A 72 -13.80 -6.96 8.37
C LYS A 72 -14.79 -7.37 7.26
N PRO A 73 -14.77 -8.62 6.78
CA PRO A 73 -15.57 -9.02 5.63
C PRO A 73 -17.07 -8.91 5.94
N ASP A 74 -17.49 -9.31 7.14
CA ASP A 74 -18.92 -9.34 7.51
C ASP A 74 -19.54 -7.94 7.66
N GLU A 75 -18.81 -6.97 8.23
CA GLU A 75 -19.29 -5.58 8.37
C GLU A 75 -19.46 -4.92 7.00
N VAL A 76 -18.52 -5.17 6.08
CA VAL A 76 -18.56 -4.62 4.73
C VAL A 76 -19.68 -5.26 3.90
N ILE A 77 -19.84 -6.58 3.99
CA ILE A 77 -20.90 -7.31 3.27
C ILE A 77 -22.27 -6.82 3.74
N ARG A 78 -22.48 -6.66 5.06
CA ARG A 78 -23.73 -6.09 5.60
C ARG A 78 -24.01 -4.69 5.06
N SER A 79 -23.02 -3.79 5.10
CA SER A 79 -23.18 -2.44 4.56
C SER A 79 -23.47 -2.40 3.05
N GLN A 80 -22.88 -3.32 2.28
CA GLN A 80 -23.17 -3.45 0.85
C GLN A 80 -24.57 -4.02 0.58
N LEU A 81 -25.02 -5.01 1.35
CA LEU A 81 -26.37 -5.56 1.26
C LEU A 81 -27.44 -4.51 1.59
N ASP A 82 -27.21 -3.67 2.60
CA ASP A 82 -28.13 -2.59 2.96
C ASP A 82 -28.19 -1.51 1.86
N LYS A 83 -27.06 -1.18 1.23
CA LYS A 83 -27.01 -0.24 0.09
C LYS A 83 -27.69 -0.77 -1.17
N LEU A 84 -27.63 -2.07 -1.42
CA LEU A 84 -28.33 -2.69 -2.56
C LEU A 84 -29.83 -2.70 -2.34
N LYS A 85 -30.31 -3.05 -1.14
CA LYS A 85 -31.73 -3.02 -0.79
C LYS A 85 -32.38 -1.64 -0.93
N ASN A 86 -31.63 -0.58 -0.62
CA ASN A 86 -32.14 0.80 -0.69
C ASN A 86 -32.11 1.40 -2.12
N ASN A 87 -31.47 0.73 -3.10
CA ASN A 87 -31.44 1.18 -4.50
C ASN A 87 -32.50 0.47 -5.38
N ASP A 88 -33.25 -0.49 -4.80
CA ASP A 88 -34.36 -1.17 -5.45
C ASP A 88 -35.73 -0.52 -5.13
N GLU A 89 -35.74 0.67 -4.51
CA GLU A 89 -36.90 1.59 -4.36
C GLU A 89 -36.76 2.80 -5.28
#